data_AF-A0A2X2J0C7-F1
#
_entry.id   AF-A0A2X2J0C7-F1
#
_cell.length_a   1.000
_cell.length_b   1.000
_cell.length_c   1.000
_cell.angle_alpha   90.00
_cell.angle_beta   90.00
_cell.angle_gamma   90.00
#
_symmetry.space_group_name_H-M   'P 1'
#
loop_
_entity.id
_entity.type
_entity.pdbx_description
1 polymer ?
#
loop_
_entity_poly.entity_id
_entity_poly.type
_entity_poly.pdbx_seq_one_letter_code
_entity_poly.pdbx_strand_id
1 'polypeptide(L)'
;MEWSFVIEKLILVSIVFVITLVIAMYSTLAERKIAGFMQDRYGPDRAGLFGILQPLCDGGKFFFKEEIIPAGAHKVLFILGPTIAIITACISSAVIPWGQELQIGDRTISLQVAQGSM
;
A
#
# COMPACT_ATOMS: atom_id res chain seq x y z
N MET A 1 21.85 8.33 19.26
CA MET A 1 20.95 7.98 18.14
C MET A 1 21.11 9.09 17.14
N GLU A 2 21.87 8.85 16.07
CA GLU A 2 22.11 9.88 15.07
C GLU A 2 20.78 10.19 14.37
N TRP A 3 20.37 11.46 14.36
CA TRP A 3 19.13 11.90 13.69
C TRP A 3 19.08 11.48 12.21
N SER A 4 20.23 11.32 11.58
CA SER A 4 20.38 10.80 10.21
C SER A 4 19.77 9.42 10.02
N PHE A 5 19.98 8.49 10.96
CA PHE A 5 19.45 7.13 10.88
C PHE A 5 17.91 7.12 10.90
N VAL A 6 17.31 7.95 11.76
CA VAL A 6 15.85 8.06 11.86
C VAL A 6 15.27 8.61 10.56
N ILE A 7 15.89 9.64 9.99
CA ILE A 7 15.46 10.26 8.74
C ILE A 7 15.57 9.26 7.58
N GLU A 8 16.68 8.53 7.46
CA GLU A 8 16.89 7.51 6.42
C GLU A 8 15.80 6.43 6.45
N LYS A 9 15.53 5.86 7.63
CA LYS A 9 14.49 4.82 7.79
C LYS A 9 13.08 5.37 7.55
N LEU A 10 12.80 6.60 7.99
CA LEU A 10 11.50 7.23 7.76
C LEU A 10 11.23 7.47 6.27
N ILE A 11 12.25 7.95 5.53
CA ILE A 11 12.17 8.10 4.07
C ILE A 11 11.92 6.74 3.41
N LEU A 12 12.66 5.70 3.80
CA LEU A 12 12.51 4.37 3.22
C LEU A 12 11.11 3.81 3.47
N VAL A 13 10.60 3.89 4.70
CA VAL A 13 9.23 3.45 5.06
C VAL A 13 8.20 4.19 4.23
N SER A 14 8.32 5.53 4.10
CA SER A 14 7.39 6.33 3.33
C SER A 14 7.39 5.93 1.85
N ILE A 15 8.55 5.73 1.25
CA ILE A 15 8.69 5.33 -0.17
C ILE A 15 8.08 3.94 -0.38
N VAL A 16 8.45 2.96 0.44
CA VAL A 16 7.94 1.59 0.37
C VAL A 16 6.43 1.56 0.52
N PHE A 17 5.89 2.33 1.47
CA PHE A 17 4.45 2.41 1.70
C PHE A 17 3.71 2.98 0.49
N VAL A 18 4.20 4.10 -0.08
CA VAL A 18 3.60 4.71 -1.27
C VAL A 18 3.66 3.76 -2.47
N ILE A 19 4.81 3.13 -2.73
CA ILE A 19 4.97 2.17 -3.84
C ILE A 19 4.01 0.99 -3.67
N THR A 20 3.93 0.43 -2.46
CA THR A 20 3.04 -0.71 -2.17
C THR A 20 1.57 -0.34 -2.40
N LEU A 21 1.13 0.84 -1.94
CA LEU A 21 -0.24 1.31 -2.18
C LEU A 21 -0.52 1.54 -3.67
N VAL A 22 0.43 2.11 -4.41
CA VAL A 22 0.30 2.32 -5.86
C VAL A 22 0.16 0.97 -6.57
N ILE A 23 1.03 0.01 -6.26
CA ILE A 23 0.95 -1.34 -6.82
C ILE A 23 -0.38 -2.01 -6.49
N ALA A 24 -0.85 -1.92 -5.24
CA ALA A 24 -2.13 -2.48 -4.82
C ALA A 24 -3.32 -1.83 -5.56
N MET A 25 -3.30 -0.52 -5.76
CA MET A 25 -4.34 0.18 -6.53
C MET A 25 -4.37 -0.29 -7.99
N TYR A 26 -3.21 -0.36 -8.65
CA TYR A 26 -3.15 -0.76 -10.06
C TYR A 26 -3.31 -2.28 -10.28
N SER A 27 -3.00 -3.12 -9.30
CA SER A 27 -3.27 -4.56 -9.38
C SER A 27 -4.76 -4.83 -9.47
N THR A 28 -5.61 -4.11 -8.73
CA THR A 28 -7.07 -4.23 -8.85
C THR A 28 -7.58 -3.77 -10.23
N LEU A 29 -6.97 -2.73 -10.83
CA LEU A 29 -7.30 -2.32 -12.20
C LEU A 29 -6.90 -3.41 -13.21
N ALA A 30 -5.71 -3.97 -13.06
CA ALA A 30 -5.20 -5.04 -13.91
C ALA A 30 -6.11 -6.27 -13.81
N GLU A 31 -6.48 -6.68 -12.59
CA GLU A 31 -7.42 -7.78 -12.35
C GLU A 31 -8.73 -7.55 -13.09
N ARG A 32 -9.34 -6.36 -12.98
CA ARG A 32 -10.60 -6.03 -13.66
C ARG A 32 -10.46 -6.03 -15.19
N LYS A 33 -9.31 -5.59 -15.72
CA LYS A 33 -9.05 -5.62 -17.17
C LYS A 33 -8.86 -7.04 -17.69
N ILE A 34 -8.06 -7.84 -17.00
CA ILE A 34 -7.78 -9.24 -17.37
C ILE A 34 -9.06 -10.06 -17.25
N ALA A 35 -9.84 -9.89 -16.17
CA ALA A 35 -11.13 -10.55 -16.00
C ALA A 35 -12.14 -10.14 -17.08
N GLY A 36 -12.16 -8.87 -17.49
CA GLY A 36 -12.97 -8.41 -18.62
C GLY A 36 -12.57 -9.11 -19.92
N PHE A 37 -11.27 -9.13 -20.23
CA PHE A 37 -10.73 -9.76 -21.43
C PHE A 37 -11.07 -11.26 -21.49
N MET A 38 -10.92 -11.99 -20.38
CA MET A 38 -11.30 -13.41 -20.30
C MET A 38 -12.82 -13.64 -20.48
N GLN A 39 -13.64 -12.66 -20.12
CA GLN A 39 -15.10 -12.71 -20.20
C GLN A 39 -15.65 -12.13 -21.52
N ASP A 40 -14.79 -11.85 -22.51
CA ASP A 40 -15.15 -11.19 -23.78
C ASP A 40 -15.93 -9.87 -23.57
N ARG A 41 -15.52 -9.09 -22.57
CA ARG A 41 -16.04 -7.74 -22.32
C ARG A 41 -14.94 -6.74 -22.04
N TYR A 42 -15.19 -5.48 -22.37
CA TYR A 42 -14.27 -4.42 -22.01
C TYR A 42 -14.21 -4.22 -20.49
N GLY A 43 -13.00 -4.23 -19.94
CA GLY A 43 -12.72 -3.82 -18.57
C GLY A 43 -12.92 -2.31 -18.36
N PRO A 44 -12.51 -1.76 -17.20
CA PRO A 44 -12.65 -0.33 -16.94
C PRO A 44 -11.90 0.52 -17.97
N ASP A 45 -12.64 1.37 -18.69
CA ASP A 45 -12.10 2.21 -19.79
C ASP A 45 -12.55 3.68 -19.74
N ARG A 46 -13.47 4.04 -18.83
CA ARG A 46 -14.09 5.38 -18.81
C ARG A 46 -13.42 6.40 -17.87
N ALA A 47 -12.77 5.93 -16.80
CA ALA A 47 -12.13 6.81 -15.83
C ALA A 47 -10.72 7.21 -16.30
N GLY A 48 -10.63 8.24 -17.15
CA GLY A 48 -9.38 8.70 -17.77
C GLY A 48 -8.95 7.89 -18.99
N LEU A 49 -7.78 8.20 -19.56
CA LEU A 49 -7.24 7.48 -20.72
C LEU A 49 -7.02 6.00 -20.36
N PHE A 50 -7.67 5.08 -21.07
CA PHE A 50 -7.68 3.63 -20.79
C PHE A 50 -8.11 3.25 -19.36
N GLY A 51 -8.90 4.07 -18.66
CA GLY A 51 -9.34 3.76 -17.30
C GLY A 51 -8.25 3.85 -16.22
N ILE A 52 -7.11 4.48 -16.48
CA ILE A 52 -5.98 4.57 -15.53
C ILE A 52 -6.36 5.30 -14.23
N LEU A 53 -7.30 6.24 -14.27
CA LEU A 53 -7.76 6.98 -13.09
C LEU A 53 -8.81 6.20 -12.28
N GLN A 54 -9.23 5.02 -12.73
CA GLN A 54 -10.24 4.21 -12.05
C GLN A 54 -9.88 3.90 -10.59
N PRO A 55 -8.65 3.48 -10.22
CA PRO A 55 -8.31 3.23 -8.82
C PRO A 55 -8.37 4.49 -7.96
N LEU A 56 -8.02 5.65 -8.53
CA LEU A 56 -8.12 6.92 -7.82
C LEU A 56 -9.59 7.30 -7.56
N CYS A 57 -10.48 7.09 -8.52
CA CYS A 57 -11.92 7.27 -8.32
C CYS A 57 -12.50 6.27 -7.31
N ASP A 58 -12.01 5.02 -7.32
CA ASP A 58 -12.41 3.97 -6.38
C ASP A 58 -11.90 4.24 -4.96
N GLY A 59 -10.76 4.90 -4.79
CA GLY A 59 -10.33 5.44 -3.49
C GLY A 59 -11.16 6.65 -3.07
N GLY A 60 -11.32 7.61 -3.99
CA GLY A 60 -12.08 8.85 -3.80
C GLY A 60 -13.50 8.61 -3.27
N LYS A 61 -14.23 7.64 -3.83
CA LYS A 61 -15.60 7.32 -3.39
C LYS A 61 -15.68 6.89 -1.92
N PHE A 62 -14.62 6.30 -1.35
CA PHE A 62 -14.63 5.87 0.05
C PHE A 62 -14.58 7.06 1.01
N PHE A 63 -13.93 8.17 0.64
CA PHE A 63 -13.95 9.40 1.45
C PHE A 63 -15.33 10.04 1.53
N PHE A 64 -16.17 9.84 0.51
CA PHE A 64 -17.55 10.33 0.50
C PHE A 64 -18.55 9.32 1.06
N LYS A 65 -18.09 8.12 1.45
CA LYS A 65 -18.96 7.06 1.94
C LYS A 65 -19.23 7.28 3.44
N GLU A 66 -20.50 7.22 3.82
CA GLU A 66 -20.88 7.21 5.23
C GLU A 66 -20.46 5.89 5.89
N GLU A 67 -19.88 5.99 7.08
CA GLU A 67 -19.55 4.84 7.92
C GLU A 67 -20.79 4.36 8.67
N ILE A 68 -21.44 3.33 8.13
CA ILE A 68 -22.61 2.70 8.76
C ILE A 68 -22.15 1.46 9.53
N ILE A 69 -22.15 1.53 10.86
CA ILE A 69 -21.89 0.38 11.73
C ILE A 69 -23.23 -0.32 12.04
N PRO A 70 -23.38 -1.62 11.73
CA PRO A 70 -24.63 -2.34 11.98
C PRO A 70 -25.02 -2.33 13.46
N ALA A 71 -26.31 -2.09 13.76
CA ALA A 71 -26.81 -2.00 15.13
C ALA A 71 -26.63 -3.29 15.96
N GLY A 72 -26.60 -4.45 15.30
CA GLY A 72 -26.37 -5.75 15.94
C GLY A 72 -24.90 -6.16 16.07
N ALA A 73 -23.96 -5.35 15.56
CA ALA A 73 -22.54 -5.69 15.56
C ALA A 73 -21.80 -5.14 16.80
N HIS A 74 -20.84 -5.92 17.30
CA HIS A 74 -19.93 -5.44 18.34
C HIS A 74 -18.93 -4.44 17.75
N LYS A 75 -19.12 -3.15 18.05
CA LYS A 75 -18.37 -2.02 17.45
C LYS A 75 -16.85 -2.21 17.46
N VAL A 76 -16.31 -2.67 18.59
CA VAL A 76 -14.86 -2.86 18.74
C VAL A 76 -14.32 -3.93 17.79
N LEU A 77 -15.01 -5.06 17.65
CA LEU A 77 -14.57 -6.16 16.79
C LEU A 77 -14.71 -5.79 15.31
N PHE A 78 -15.77 -5.06 14.97
CA PHE A 78 -16.03 -4.58 13.61
C PHE A 78 -14.93 -3.64 13.10
N ILE A 79 -14.39 -2.79 13.97
CA ILE A 79 -13.28 -1.89 13.62
C ILE A 79 -11.94 -2.62 13.68
N LEU A 80 -11.68 -3.39 14.73
CA LEU A 80 -10.38 -4.06 14.92
C LEU A 80 -10.08 -5.10 13.84
N GLY A 81 -11.10 -5.80 13.30
CA GLY A 81 -10.92 -6.80 12.26
C GLY A 81 -10.11 -6.28 11.06
N PRO A 82 -10.60 -5.29 10.31
CA PRO A 82 -9.87 -4.71 9.19
C PRO A 82 -8.56 -4.00 9.62
N THR A 83 -8.52 -3.39 10.81
CA THR A 83 -7.30 -2.74 11.31
C THR A 83 -6.14 -3.72 11.48
N ILE A 84 -6.37 -4.89 12.07
CA ILE A 84 -5.34 -5.92 12.28
C ILE A 84 -4.82 -6.45 10.93
N ALA A 85 -5.70 -6.64 9.95
CA ALA A 85 -5.31 -7.08 8.62
C ALA A 85 -4.35 -6.09 7.93
N ILE A 86 -4.66 -4.79 7.99
CA ILE A 86 -3.81 -3.74 7.43
C ILE A 86 -2.46 -3.66 8.17
N ILE A 87 -2.47 -3.69 9.50
CA ILE A 87 -1.24 -3.66 10.30
C ILE A 87 -0.33 -4.84 9.93
N THR A 88 -0.90 -6.04 9.82
CA THR A 88 -0.15 -7.25 9.46
C THR A 88 0.49 -7.12 8.08
N ALA A 89 -0.24 -6.57 7.10
CA ALA A 89 0.28 -6.31 5.76
C ALA A 89 1.38 -5.24 5.76
N CYS A 90 1.29 -4.20 6.59
CA CYS A 90 2.35 -3.19 6.71
C CYS A 90 3.61 -3.75 7.37
N ILE A 91 3.49 -4.59 8.40
CA ILE A 91 4.65 -5.20 9.07
C ILE A 91 5.40 -6.12 8.11
N SER A 92 4.70 -6.88 7.25
CA SER A 92 5.38 -7.78 6.30
C SER A 92 6.28 -7.00 5.32
N SER A 93 5.87 -5.83 4.87
CA SER A 93 6.71 -4.97 4.00
C SER A 93 7.97 -4.43 4.67
N ALA A 94 8.00 -4.33 6.00
CA ALA A 94 9.16 -3.85 6.75
C ALA A 94 10.31 -4.87 6.80
N VAL A 95 9.98 -6.16 6.67
CA VAL A 95 10.93 -7.27 6.73
C VAL A 95 11.59 -7.54 5.38
N ILE A 96 10.94 -7.18 4.27
CA ILE A 96 11.44 -7.44 2.92
C ILE A 96 12.66 -6.55 2.64
N PRO A 97 13.79 -7.12 2.16
CA PRO A 97 14.90 -6.33 1.65
C PRO A 97 14.54 -5.77 0.27
N TRP A 98 14.49 -4.44 0.15
CA TRP A 98 14.08 -3.75 -1.08
C TRP A 98 15.22 -3.55 -2.07
N GLY A 99 16.45 -3.87 -1.67
CA GLY A 99 17.64 -3.78 -2.53
C GLY A 99 18.91 -4.16 -1.79
N GLN A 100 20.03 -4.06 -2.51
CA GLN A 100 21.37 -4.21 -1.92
C GLN A 100 21.71 -3.01 -1.02
N GLU A 101 22.71 -3.20 -0.17
CA GLU A 101 23.23 -2.13 0.68
C GLU A 101 23.74 -0.96 -0.19
N LEU A 102 23.27 0.24 0.12
CA LEU A 102 23.65 1.45 -0.57
C LEU A 102 24.85 2.08 0.14
N GLN A 103 25.99 2.18 -0.54
CA GLN A 103 27.15 2.91 -0.02
C GLN A 103 27.04 4.38 -0.42
N ILE A 104 26.81 5.26 0.55
CA ILE A 104 26.88 6.72 0.38
C ILE A 104 28.09 7.23 1.17
N GLY A 105 29.19 7.52 0.46
CA GLY A 105 30.46 7.88 1.10
C GLY A 105 30.99 6.72 1.95
N ASP A 106 31.35 7.01 3.20
CA ASP A 106 31.85 6.00 4.16
C ASP A 106 30.73 5.26 4.91
N ARG A 107 29.45 5.48 4.56
CA ARG A 107 28.29 4.88 5.25
C ARG A 107 27.57 3.87 4.37
N THR A 108 27.36 2.68 4.92
CA THR A 108 26.59 1.60 4.30
C THR A 108 25.17 1.61 4.85
N ILE A 109 24.17 1.88 4.00
CA ILE A 109 22.76 1.95 4.36
C ILE A 109 22.05 0.70 3.83
N SER A 110 21.60 -0.17 4.75
CA SER A 110 20.76 -1.31 4.37
C SER A 110 19.34 -0.84 4.02
N LEU A 111 18.87 -1.23 2.83
CA LEU A 111 17.53 -0.97 2.29
C LEU A 111 16.47 -1.93 2.86
N GLN A 112 16.53 -2.18 4.16
CA GLN A 112 15.58 -2.98 4.92
C GLN A 112 15.18 -2.22 6.19
N VAL A 113 13.88 -2.10 6.48
CA VAL A 113 13.38 -1.33 7.64
C VAL A 113 13.72 -2.06 8.95
N ALA A 114 13.47 -3.37 9.00
CA ALA A 114 13.63 -4.19 10.19
C ALA A 114 15.09 -4.44 10.61
N GLN A 115 16.06 -4.19 9.72
CA GLN A 115 17.46 -4.41 10.04
C GLN A 115 18.01 -3.24 10.85
N GLY A 116 18.25 -3.50 12.14
CA GLY A 116 19.07 -2.63 12.98
C GLY A 116 20.53 -2.77 12.59
N SER A 117 21.19 -1.66 12.27
CA SER A 117 22.65 -1.63 12.19
C SER A 117 23.19 -1.72 13.62
N MET A 118 23.76 -2.87 13.99
CA MET A 118 24.79 -2.92 15.02
C MET A 118 26.14 -2.69 14.35
#